data_AF-A0A7Y5WFE5-F1
#
_entry.id   AF-A0A7Y5WFE5-F1
#
_cell.length_a   1.000
_cell.length_b   1.000
_cell.length_c   1.000
_cell.angle_alpha   90.00
_cell.angle_beta   90.00
_cell.angle_gamma   90.00
#
_symmetry.space_group_name_H-M   'P 1'
#
loop_
_entity.id
_entity.type
_entity.pdbx_description
1 polymer ?
#
loop_
_entity_poly.entity_id
_entity_poly.type
_entity_poly.pdbx_seq_one_letter_code
_entity_poly.pdbx_strand_id
1 'polypeptide(L)'
;MSTVLLGTGSADGWPNPHCSCASCAQARRDGRLRGQTAALVDGTLLLDCGPETPQAAQRAGVDLTALRHVLLTHVHPDHCAPAFLLYRSWVADAPLDVLGPPEVVAQARMWLAPDQDGVRFVEVAPGDRHRPGAYDVRVLAARHGAPGSAVLYDVTGPSGRLLHATDTGPLDDETVAAVAGAAYDVVLLEETFGDHTSHGTDHLDLGTFPDQLRRLRAVGAVTPATDVVAVHLSHRNPPAAELGRRLGAWGARVVDDGTTLGAKATPVPRGRTLVLGGARSGKSTCAESLLAAEDDVTYVATAYPADHDDEWSERVRRHRAQRPGHWRTVETLDLAALLSTDGGPLLVDCLTLWLTRVLDRHGGWDDETWAGTAEKAVAAEIDELVAAWRGTSRRMVAVSNEVGQGVVPASASGRRFRDLMGRLNARVAAESEDVLWCTAGRVTRL
;
A
#
# COMPACT_ATOMS: atom_id res chain seq x y z
N MET A 1 -22.25 2.50 7.35
CA MET A 1 -21.95 3.92 7.14
C MET A 1 -21.69 4.09 5.65
N SER A 2 -22.38 5.01 4.98
CA SER A 2 -22.21 5.25 3.54
C SER A 2 -21.26 6.44 3.36
N THR A 3 -20.12 6.24 2.70
CA THR A 3 -19.11 7.30 2.54
C THR A 3 -18.83 7.55 1.07
N VAL A 4 -19.13 8.74 0.56
CA VAL A 4 -18.80 9.15 -0.82
C VAL A 4 -17.47 9.88 -0.82
N LEU A 5 -16.48 9.39 -1.57
CA LEU A 5 -15.20 10.08 -1.72
C LEU A 5 -15.36 11.19 -2.75
N LEU A 6 -15.47 12.43 -2.31
CA LEU A 6 -15.64 13.59 -3.19
C LEU A 6 -14.35 13.93 -3.92
N GLY A 7 -13.20 13.67 -3.30
CA GLY A 7 -11.90 13.74 -3.92
C GLY A 7 -10.93 12.78 -3.25
N THR A 8 -9.89 12.39 -3.98
CA THR A 8 -8.90 11.39 -3.56
C THR A 8 -7.45 11.80 -3.86
N GLY A 9 -7.26 12.97 -4.46
CA GLY A 9 -5.97 13.53 -4.82
C GLY A 9 -5.39 14.43 -3.73
N SER A 10 -4.12 14.76 -3.88
CA SER A 10 -3.41 15.75 -3.06
C SER A 10 -3.85 17.18 -3.37
N ALA A 11 -3.28 18.15 -2.64
CA ALA A 11 -3.49 19.59 -2.80
C ALA A 11 -3.58 20.11 -4.25
N ASP A 12 -2.70 19.64 -5.12
CA ASP A 12 -2.53 20.06 -6.52
C ASP A 12 -3.28 19.18 -7.53
N GLY A 13 -4.01 18.17 -7.03
CA GLY A 13 -4.75 17.18 -7.80
C GLY A 13 -3.86 16.24 -8.63
N TRP A 14 -4.49 15.24 -9.24
CA TRP A 14 -3.82 14.31 -10.14
C TRP A 14 -4.73 13.98 -11.33
N PRO A 15 -4.37 14.34 -12.58
CA PRO A 15 -3.13 14.98 -13.05
C PRO A 15 -2.95 16.43 -12.64
N ASN A 16 -1.76 16.77 -12.11
CA ASN A 16 -1.35 18.15 -11.92
C ASN A 16 -1.28 18.88 -13.29
N PRO A 17 -1.92 20.05 -13.45
CA PRO A 17 -2.03 20.76 -14.73
C PRO A 17 -0.70 21.24 -15.32
N HIS A 18 0.33 21.42 -14.49
CA HIS A 18 1.65 21.89 -14.87
C HIS A 18 2.68 20.76 -15.04
N CYS A 19 2.27 19.49 -14.93
CA CYS A 19 3.17 18.34 -14.99
C CYS A 19 2.96 17.46 -16.23
N SER A 20 4.05 17.01 -16.85
CA SER A 20 4.06 16.10 -18.00
C SER A 20 4.66 14.71 -17.69
N CYS A 21 4.81 14.35 -16.41
CA CYS A 21 5.32 13.04 -16.01
C CYS A 21 4.44 11.90 -16.57
N ALA A 22 4.99 10.68 -16.61
CA ALA A 22 4.28 9.50 -17.13
C ALA A 22 2.94 9.27 -16.44
N SER A 23 2.87 9.55 -15.13
CA SER A 23 1.65 9.43 -14.32
C SER A 23 0.57 10.42 -14.75
N CYS A 24 0.87 11.72 -14.82
CA CYS A 24 -0.06 12.73 -15.31
C CYS A 24 -0.46 12.51 -16.77
N ALA A 25 0.49 12.14 -17.63
CA ALA A 25 0.24 11.90 -19.04
C ALA A 25 -0.72 10.72 -19.25
N GLN A 26 -0.59 9.64 -18.47
CA GLN A 26 -1.52 8.52 -18.50
C GLN A 26 -2.89 8.92 -17.97
N ALA A 27 -2.96 9.59 -16.82
CA ALA A 27 -4.24 10.01 -16.24
C ALA A 27 -5.05 10.90 -17.20
N ARG A 28 -4.39 11.84 -17.91
CA ARG A 28 -5.05 12.65 -18.96
C ARG A 28 -5.56 11.81 -20.12
N ARG A 29 -4.79 10.84 -20.61
CA ARG A 29 -5.22 9.94 -21.69
C ARG A 29 -6.44 9.12 -21.29
N ASP A 30 -6.48 8.69 -20.02
CA ASP A 30 -7.56 7.87 -19.48
C ASP A 30 -8.77 8.70 -19.03
N GLY A 31 -8.69 10.04 -19.09
CA GLY A 31 -9.74 10.94 -18.61
C GLY A 31 -9.98 10.86 -17.10
N ARG A 32 -8.99 10.38 -16.33
CA ARG A 32 -9.08 10.24 -14.87
C ARG A 32 -8.57 11.51 -14.19
N LEU A 33 -9.43 12.09 -13.35
CA LEU A 33 -9.13 13.26 -12.54
C LEU A 33 -9.34 12.90 -11.07
N ARG A 34 -8.44 13.36 -10.21
CA ARG A 34 -8.54 13.30 -8.75
C ARG A 34 -8.45 14.71 -8.21
N GLY A 35 -9.55 15.19 -7.62
CA GLY A 35 -9.62 16.43 -6.87
C GLY A 35 -9.16 16.23 -5.42
N GLN A 36 -9.06 17.34 -4.68
CA GLN A 36 -8.54 17.36 -3.32
C GLN A 36 -9.36 16.49 -2.37
N THR A 37 -8.67 15.83 -1.45
CA THR A 37 -9.26 14.80 -0.61
C THR A 37 -10.37 15.33 0.28
N ALA A 38 -11.56 14.77 0.12
CA ALA A 38 -12.73 15.08 0.92
C ALA A 38 -13.73 13.92 0.88
N ALA A 39 -14.48 13.70 1.95
CA ALA A 39 -15.44 12.60 2.04
C ALA A 39 -16.77 13.05 2.66
N LEU A 40 -17.88 12.63 2.06
CA LEU A 40 -19.23 12.88 2.58
C LEU A 40 -19.80 11.60 3.21
N VAL A 41 -20.00 11.64 4.52
CA VAL A 41 -20.49 10.53 5.34
C VAL A 41 -21.99 10.69 5.59
N ASP A 42 -22.74 9.66 5.20
CA ASP A 42 -24.21 9.54 5.25
C ASP A 42 -24.98 10.78 4.72
N GLY A 43 -24.35 11.59 3.87
CA GLY A 43 -24.92 12.84 3.34
C GLY A 43 -25.01 14.01 4.33
N THR A 44 -24.56 13.85 5.58
CA THR A 44 -24.76 14.85 6.65
C THR A 44 -23.50 15.34 7.33
N LEU A 45 -22.39 14.59 7.21
CA LEU A 45 -21.08 14.90 7.78
C LEU A 45 -20.05 14.99 6.66
N LEU A 46 -19.40 16.14 6.50
CA LEU A 46 -18.31 16.34 5.54
C LEU A 46 -16.96 16.30 6.27
N LEU A 47 -16.04 15.49 5.75
CA LEU A 47 -14.65 15.39 6.19
C LEU A 47 -13.78 16.13 5.17
N ASP A 48 -13.18 17.22 5.61
CA ASP A 48 -12.44 18.20 4.81
C ASP A 48 -13.26 18.86 3.68
N CYS A 49 -12.84 20.06 3.29
CA CYS A 49 -13.49 20.83 2.23
C CYS A 49 -12.49 21.79 1.55
N GLY A 50 -11.83 21.33 0.49
CA GLY A 50 -11.05 22.15 -0.42
C GLY A 50 -11.92 22.96 -1.41
N PRO A 51 -11.34 23.82 -2.27
CA PRO A 51 -12.10 24.71 -3.13
C PRO A 51 -12.95 23.97 -4.17
N GLU A 52 -12.57 22.75 -4.54
CA GLU A 52 -13.32 21.92 -5.50
C GLU A 52 -14.43 21.08 -4.85
N THR A 53 -14.41 20.89 -3.53
CA THR A 53 -15.29 19.92 -2.84
C THR A 53 -16.78 20.15 -3.11
N PRO A 54 -17.32 21.39 -3.07
CA PRO A 54 -18.74 21.61 -3.38
C PRO A 54 -19.12 21.22 -4.82
N GLN A 55 -18.27 21.50 -5.81
CA GLN A 55 -18.51 21.08 -7.20
C GLN A 55 -18.28 19.58 -7.38
N ALA A 56 -17.35 18.98 -6.64
CA ALA A 56 -17.09 17.55 -6.66
C ALA A 56 -18.31 16.75 -6.17
N ALA A 57 -19.02 17.24 -5.14
CA ALA A 57 -20.31 16.68 -4.72
C ALA A 57 -21.32 16.61 -5.88
N GLN A 58 -21.48 17.70 -6.62
CA GLN A 58 -22.37 17.74 -7.78
C GLN A 58 -21.94 16.77 -8.89
N ARG A 59 -20.63 16.67 -9.18
CA ARG A 59 -20.09 15.70 -10.15
C ARG A 59 -20.34 14.25 -9.72
N ALA A 60 -20.29 13.98 -8.41
CA ALA A 60 -20.60 12.69 -7.82
C ALA A 60 -22.11 12.40 -7.74
N GLY A 61 -22.97 13.33 -8.16
CA GLY A 61 -24.42 13.19 -8.13
C GLY A 61 -25.04 13.28 -6.73
N VAL A 62 -24.34 13.89 -5.77
CA VAL A 62 -24.83 14.13 -4.41
C VAL A 62 -24.93 15.63 -4.13
N ASP A 63 -25.96 16.01 -3.37
CA ASP A 63 -26.12 17.39 -2.90
C ASP A 63 -25.67 17.54 -1.44
N LEU A 64 -25.48 18.80 -1.01
CA LEU A 64 -25.06 19.14 0.34
C LEU A 64 -26.20 19.78 1.16
N THR A 65 -27.46 19.64 0.75
CA THR A 65 -28.61 20.27 1.44
C THR A 65 -28.87 19.67 2.82
N ALA A 66 -28.53 18.38 2.99
CA ALA A 66 -28.60 17.65 4.25
C ALA A 66 -27.35 17.82 5.14
N LEU A 67 -26.32 18.54 4.68
CA LEU A 67 -25.09 18.75 5.44
C LEU A 67 -25.37 19.49 6.76
N ARG A 68 -24.93 18.92 7.88
CA ARG A 68 -25.09 19.48 9.24
C ARG A 68 -23.78 19.61 9.98
N HIS A 69 -22.74 18.88 9.57
CA HIS A 69 -21.47 18.85 10.28
C HIS A 69 -20.31 18.86 9.28
N VAL A 70 -19.27 19.64 9.55
CA VAL A 70 -18.03 19.67 8.79
C VAL A 70 -16.88 19.48 9.78
N LEU A 71 -16.05 18.46 9.56
CA LEU A 71 -14.81 18.27 10.31
C LEU A 71 -13.65 18.61 9.38
N LEU A 72 -12.84 19.57 9.79
CA LEU A 72 -11.70 20.06 9.03
C LEU A 72 -10.42 19.68 9.77
N THR A 73 -9.49 19.02 9.10
CA THR A 73 -8.29 18.43 9.71
C THR A 73 -7.22 19.46 10.04
N HIS A 74 -7.00 20.42 9.13
CA HIS A 74 -5.97 21.45 9.26
C HIS A 74 -6.21 22.62 8.29
N VAL A 75 -5.38 23.66 8.37
CA VAL A 75 -5.61 24.97 7.73
C VAL A 75 -5.19 25.04 6.25
N HIS A 76 -4.57 23.99 5.71
CA HIS A 76 -4.15 24.04 4.29
C HIS A 76 -5.36 24.20 3.37
N PRO A 77 -5.25 25.00 2.30
CA PRO A 77 -6.39 25.46 1.52
C PRO A 77 -7.15 24.34 0.82
N ASP A 78 -6.50 23.23 0.52
CA ASP A 78 -7.07 22.03 -0.08
C ASP A 78 -7.89 21.17 0.90
N HIS A 79 -7.77 21.41 2.20
CA HIS A 79 -8.63 20.82 3.24
C HIS A 79 -9.57 21.85 3.87
N CYS A 80 -9.17 23.12 3.91
CA CYS A 80 -9.91 24.23 4.51
C CYS A 80 -10.05 25.39 3.51
N ALA A 81 -11.10 25.32 2.69
CA ALA A 81 -11.53 26.38 1.78
C ALA A 81 -12.86 27.00 2.25
N PRO A 82 -12.87 27.80 3.33
CA PRO A 82 -14.09 28.24 4.02
C PRO A 82 -15.01 29.18 3.22
N ALA A 83 -14.63 29.59 2.01
CA ALA A 83 -15.50 30.34 1.09
C ALA A 83 -16.87 29.67 0.87
N PHE A 84 -16.94 28.33 0.96
CA PHE A 84 -18.22 27.62 0.85
C PHE A 84 -19.25 28.03 1.91
N LEU A 85 -18.80 28.48 3.10
CA LEU A 85 -19.68 28.94 4.17
C LEU A 85 -20.46 30.19 3.76
N LEU A 86 -19.77 31.15 3.11
CA LEU A 86 -20.39 32.35 2.55
C LEU A 86 -21.37 32.00 1.43
N TYR A 87 -20.99 31.11 0.52
CA TYR A 87 -21.86 30.72 -0.60
C TYR A 87 -23.12 30.00 -0.10
N ARG A 88 -22.98 29.17 0.94
CA ARG A 88 -24.08 28.50 1.60
C ARG A 88 -25.02 29.49 2.28
N SER A 89 -24.50 30.53 2.94
CA SER A 89 -25.33 31.51 3.65
C SER A 89 -26.24 32.33 2.74
N TRP A 90 -26.03 32.29 1.41
CA TRP A 90 -26.92 32.91 0.44
C TRP A 90 -28.19 32.11 0.17
N VAL A 91 -28.22 30.82 0.52
CA VAL A 91 -29.29 29.88 0.12
C VAL A 91 -29.80 28.98 1.25
N ALA A 92 -29.13 28.92 2.40
CA ALA A 92 -29.48 28.01 3.49
C ALA A 92 -29.26 28.59 4.89
N ASP A 93 -30.33 28.56 5.69
CA ASP A 93 -30.32 28.94 7.12
C ASP A 93 -30.22 27.75 8.07
N ALA A 94 -30.17 26.52 7.54
CA ALA A 94 -30.06 25.33 8.36
C ALA A 94 -28.81 25.41 9.27
N PRO A 95 -28.87 24.93 10.52
CA PRO A 95 -27.69 24.90 11.38
C PRO A 95 -26.56 24.06 10.78
N LEU A 96 -25.32 24.53 10.96
CA LEU A 96 -24.10 23.83 10.56
C LEU A 96 -23.09 23.88 11.71
N ASP A 97 -22.54 22.74 12.08
CA ASP A 97 -21.38 22.67 12.95
C ASP A 97 -20.10 22.60 12.12
N VAL A 98 -19.12 23.44 12.43
CA VAL A 98 -17.77 23.38 11.85
C VAL A 98 -16.78 23.10 12.98
N LEU A 99 -16.15 21.94 12.91
CA LEU A 99 -15.18 21.46 13.88
C LEU A 99 -13.78 21.47 13.24
N GLY A 100 -12.78 21.93 13.97
CA GLY A 100 -11.39 21.90 13.53
C GLY A 100 -10.45 22.56 14.54
N PRO A 101 -9.13 22.47 14.33
CA PRO A 101 -8.15 23.19 15.14
C PRO A 101 -8.43 24.69 15.25
N PRO A 102 -7.91 25.40 16.27
CA PRO A 102 -8.14 26.83 16.46
C PRO A 102 -7.84 27.67 15.21
N GLU A 103 -6.79 27.32 14.46
CA GLU A 103 -6.39 28.04 13.24
C GLU A 103 -7.41 27.87 12.12
N VAL A 104 -7.96 26.67 11.98
CA VAL A 104 -9.05 26.37 11.05
C VAL A 104 -10.30 27.17 11.40
N VAL A 105 -10.70 27.16 12.67
CA VAL A 105 -11.87 27.90 13.15
C VAL A 105 -11.68 29.41 12.95
N ALA A 106 -10.51 29.94 13.25
CA ALA A 106 -10.18 31.35 13.03
C ALA A 106 -10.29 31.72 11.54
N GLN A 107 -9.72 30.90 10.64
CA GLN A 107 -9.82 31.11 9.20
C GLN A 107 -11.26 30.98 8.70
N ALA A 108 -12.06 30.05 9.23
CA ALA A 108 -13.43 29.85 8.78
C ALA A 108 -14.37 30.98 9.20
N ARG A 109 -14.21 31.50 10.43
CA ARG A 109 -15.03 32.61 10.96
C ARG A 109 -14.92 33.88 10.12
N MET A 110 -13.77 34.16 9.51
CA MET A 110 -13.56 35.40 8.75
C MET A 110 -14.44 35.51 7.49
N TRP A 111 -15.06 34.40 7.04
CA TRP A 111 -15.91 34.35 5.85
C TRP A 111 -17.38 34.66 6.13
N LEU A 112 -17.76 34.77 7.40
CA LEU A 112 -19.13 35.04 7.82
C LEU A 112 -19.22 36.41 8.49
N ALA A 113 -20.40 37.02 8.42
CA ALA A 113 -20.67 38.23 9.17
C ALA A 113 -20.59 37.94 10.69
N PRO A 114 -20.13 38.90 11.53
CA PRO A 114 -19.98 38.67 12.96
C PRO A 114 -21.27 38.28 13.71
N ASP A 115 -22.43 38.62 13.15
CA ASP A 115 -23.78 38.37 13.66
C ASP A 115 -24.46 37.16 12.99
N GLN A 116 -23.73 36.35 12.24
CA GLN A 116 -24.25 35.13 11.64
C GLN A 116 -24.32 34.01 12.69
N ASP A 117 -25.54 33.56 13.02
CA ASP A 117 -25.79 32.57 14.08
C ASP A 117 -26.04 31.14 13.57
N GLY A 118 -26.11 30.94 12.24
CA GLY A 118 -26.41 29.64 11.64
C GLY A 118 -25.23 28.66 11.56
N VAL A 119 -24.00 29.12 11.85
CA VAL A 119 -22.80 28.28 11.89
C VAL A 119 -22.21 28.28 13.30
N ARG A 120 -22.17 27.10 13.92
CA ARG A 120 -21.52 26.89 15.21
C ARG A 120 -20.11 26.36 14.99
N PHE A 121 -19.13 27.11 15.46
CA PHE A 121 -17.72 26.69 15.41
C PHE A 121 -17.32 26.00 16.71
N VAL A 122 -16.58 24.90 16.59
CA VAL A 122 -16.03 24.14 17.72
C VAL A 122 -14.54 23.91 17.46
N GLU A 123 -13.71 24.46 18.35
CA GLU A 123 -12.28 24.20 18.33
C GLU A 123 -12.01 22.82 18.91
N VAL A 124 -11.06 22.09 18.31
CA VAL A 124 -10.67 20.75 18.75
C VAL A 124 -9.16 20.59 18.83
N ALA A 125 -8.72 19.68 19.69
CA ALA A 125 -7.34 19.26 19.85
C ALA A 125 -7.23 17.72 19.97
N PRO A 126 -6.04 17.13 19.72
CA PRO A 126 -5.82 15.70 19.93
C PRO A 126 -6.24 15.26 21.34
N GLY A 127 -6.98 14.14 21.42
CA GLY A 127 -7.54 13.61 22.67
C GLY A 127 -8.98 14.02 22.93
N ASP A 128 -9.50 15.04 22.23
CA ASP A 128 -10.87 15.49 22.38
C ASP A 128 -11.89 14.46 21.85
N ARG A 129 -13.11 14.56 22.38
CA ARG A 129 -14.26 13.78 21.94
C ARG A 129 -15.51 14.64 21.82
N HIS A 130 -16.15 14.58 20.66
CA HIS A 130 -17.35 15.35 20.36
C HIS A 130 -18.47 14.45 19.82
N ARG A 131 -19.71 14.93 19.94
CA ARG A 131 -20.89 14.22 19.42
C ARG A 131 -21.74 15.10 18.50
N PRO A 132 -21.27 15.39 17.27
CA PRO A 132 -22.08 16.09 16.28
C PRO A 132 -23.21 15.18 15.80
N GLY A 133 -24.46 15.50 16.19
CA GLY A 133 -25.62 14.72 15.80
C GLY A 133 -25.56 13.28 16.31
N ALA A 134 -25.59 12.31 15.39
CA ALA A 134 -25.56 10.87 15.69
C ALA A 134 -24.13 10.26 15.68
N TYR A 135 -23.11 11.08 15.44
CA TYR A 135 -21.71 10.65 15.37
C TYR A 135 -21.02 10.80 16.72
N ASP A 136 -20.13 9.88 17.04
CA ASP A 136 -19.14 10.00 18.11
C ASP A 136 -17.77 10.16 17.45
N VAL A 137 -17.18 11.34 17.62
CA VAL A 137 -15.96 11.76 16.95
C VAL A 137 -14.85 11.86 17.99
N ARG A 138 -13.77 11.12 17.78
CA ARG A 138 -12.51 11.25 18.53
C ARG A 138 -11.48 11.95 17.66
N VAL A 139 -10.77 12.88 18.27
CA VAL A 139 -9.75 13.70 17.60
C VAL A 139 -8.38 13.12 17.93
N LEU A 140 -7.61 12.80 16.91
CA LEU A 140 -6.31 12.14 17.01
C LEU A 140 -5.22 13.09 16.53
N ALA A 141 -3.99 12.91 17.02
CA ALA A 141 -2.86 13.69 16.54
C ALA A 141 -2.48 13.26 15.11
N ALA A 142 -2.23 14.22 14.25
CA ALA A 142 -1.57 13.99 12.96
C ALA A 142 -0.06 14.20 13.10
N ARG A 143 0.75 13.46 12.34
CA ARG A 143 2.15 13.84 12.10
C ARG A 143 2.22 14.63 10.80
N HIS A 144 1.85 15.89 10.85
CA HIS A 144 1.83 16.75 9.66
C HIS A 144 2.18 18.20 10.01
N GLY A 145 3.08 18.80 9.24
CA GLY A 145 3.48 20.19 9.39
C GLY A 145 2.51 21.12 8.66
N ALA A 146 1.62 21.77 9.41
CA ALA A 146 0.76 22.85 8.91
C ALA A 146 0.96 24.13 9.75
N PRO A 147 0.55 25.31 9.27
CA PRO A 147 0.44 26.47 10.16
C PRO A 147 -0.57 26.17 11.28
N GLY A 148 -0.07 25.97 12.50
CA GLY A 148 -0.90 25.57 13.64
C GLY A 148 -0.94 24.06 13.85
N SER A 149 -2.07 23.55 14.34
CA SER A 149 -2.24 22.11 14.60
C SER A 149 -2.90 21.39 13.42
N ALA A 150 -2.53 20.12 13.22
CA ALA A 150 -3.21 19.19 12.33
C ALA A 150 -3.75 18.00 13.13
N VAL A 151 -4.97 17.56 12.80
CA VAL A 151 -5.64 16.45 13.50
C VAL A 151 -6.24 15.45 12.52
N LEU A 152 -6.47 14.23 13.01
CA LEU A 152 -7.17 13.16 12.31
C LEU A 152 -8.49 12.84 13.03
N TYR A 153 -9.44 12.22 12.33
CA TYR A 153 -10.76 11.93 12.88
C TYR A 153 -11.06 10.43 12.88
N ASP A 154 -11.39 9.90 14.07
CA ASP A 154 -12.03 8.61 14.29
C ASP A 154 -13.52 8.85 14.49
N VAL A 155 -14.32 8.44 13.50
CA VAL A 155 -15.76 8.74 13.41
C VAL A 155 -16.54 7.45 13.57
N THR A 156 -17.24 7.31 14.68
CA THR A 156 -18.23 6.24 14.88
C THR A 156 -19.63 6.79 14.60
N GLY A 157 -20.30 6.26 13.58
CA GLY A 157 -21.69 6.57 13.28
C GLY A 157 -22.63 5.40 13.58
N PRO A 158 -23.93 5.55 13.30
CA PRO A 158 -24.94 4.53 13.65
C PRO A 158 -24.75 3.17 12.98
N SER A 159 -24.04 3.13 11.86
CA SER A 159 -23.94 1.95 10.99
C SER A 159 -22.50 1.58 10.64
N GLY A 160 -21.50 2.13 11.35
CA GLY A 160 -20.10 1.79 11.14
C GLY A 160 -19.14 2.82 11.71
N ARG A 161 -17.85 2.53 11.56
CA ARG A 161 -16.74 3.34 12.05
C ARG A 161 -15.71 3.59 10.95
N LEU A 162 -15.31 4.85 10.81
CA LEU A 162 -14.35 5.31 9.82
C LEU A 162 -13.16 5.99 10.49
N LEU A 163 -11.96 5.71 10.00
CA LEU A 163 -10.77 6.50 10.28
C LEU A 163 -10.44 7.39 9.08
N HIS A 164 -10.41 8.70 9.28
CA HIS A 164 -9.93 9.69 8.32
C HIS A 164 -8.52 10.10 8.71
N ALA A 165 -7.52 9.38 8.18
CA ALA A 165 -6.10 9.54 8.48
C ALA A 165 -5.37 10.23 7.32
N THR A 166 -5.71 11.49 7.09
CA THR A 166 -5.07 12.41 6.14
C THR A 166 -5.21 13.84 6.68
N ASP A 167 -4.21 14.70 6.63
CA ASP A 167 -2.83 14.43 6.20
C ASP A 167 -1.96 14.02 7.38
N THR A 168 -1.08 13.05 7.16
CA THR A 168 -0.13 12.55 8.16
C THR A 168 0.97 11.75 7.50
N GLY A 169 2.18 11.88 8.03
CA GLY A 169 3.21 10.88 7.86
C GLY A 169 3.06 9.71 8.83
N PRO A 170 4.12 8.93 9.07
CA PRO A 170 4.07 7.79 9.98
C PRO A 170 3.57 8.21 11.36
N LEU A 171 2.44 7.65 11.78
CA LEU A 171 1.82 7.97 13.07
C LEU A 171 2.78 7.68 14.20
N ASP A 172 2.75 8.45 15.28
CA ASP A 172 3.49 8.08 16.49
C ASP A 172 2.82 6.90 17.20
N ASP A 173 3.54 6.30 18.14
CA ASP A 173 3.05 5.13 18.88
C ASP A 173 1.83 5.45 19.74
N GLU A 174 1.73 6.69 20.24
CA GLU A 174 0.58 7.16 21.01
C GLU A 174 -0.71 7.19 20.16
N THR A 175 -0.63 7.73 18.95
CA THR A 175 -1.78 7.76 18.02
C THR A 175 -2.16 6.37 17.55
N VAL A 176 -1.18 5.49 17.28
CA VAL A 176 -1.46 4.09 16.96
C VAL A 176 -2.13 3.37 18.14
N ALA A 177 -1.66 3.61 19.37
CA ALA A 177 -2.29 3.04 20.57
C ALA A 177 -3.71 3.58 20.80
N ALA A 178 -3.97 4.85 20.47
CA ALA A 178 -5.29 5.47 20.63
C ALA A 178 -6.39 4.82 19.76
N VAL A 179 -6.01 4.11 18.69
CA VAL A 179 -6.93 3.39 17.80
C VAL A 179 -6.93 1.87 18.01
N ALA A 180 -6.27 1.38 19.07
CA ALA A 180 -6.22 -0.05 19.37
C ALA A 180 -7.61 -0.67 19.52
N GLY A 181 -7.80 -1.83 18.89
CA GLY A 181 -9.04 -2.59 18.89
C GLY A 181 -10.21 -1.91 18.17
N ALA A 182 -9.96 -0.83 17.44
CA ALA A 182 -11.04 -0.05 16.83
C ALA A 182 -11.84 -0.81 15.77
N ALA A 183 -11.19 -1.77 15.10
CA ALA A 183 -11.77 -2.59 14.04
C ALA A 183 -12.61 -1.78 13.05
N TYR A 184 -11.98 -0.78 12.42
CA TYR A 184 -12.67 0.13 11.49
C TYR A 184 -13.32 -0.63 10.33
N ASP A 185 -14.50 -0.16 9.91
CA ASP A 185 -15.11 -0.62 8.65
C ASP A 185 -14.39 -0.02 7.45
N VAL A 186 -14.01 1.26 7.56
CA VAL A 186 -13.30 2.00 6.52
C VAL A 186 -12.11 2.73 7.13
N VAL A 187 -10.96 2.64 6.46
CA VAL A 187 -9.80 3.48 6.75
C VAL A 187 -9.43 4.24 5.48
N LEU A 188 -9.54 5.57 5.55
CA LEU A 188 -8.96 6.47 4.55
C LEU A 188 -7.55 6.80 5.04
N LEU A 189 -6.55 6.23 4.38
CA LEU A 189 -5.14 6.41 4.76
C LEU A 189 -4.42 7.19 3.66
N GLU A 190 -3.75 8.26 4.05
CA GLU A 190 -2.94 9.06 3.13
C GLU A 190 -1.88 8.21 2.42
N GLU A 191 -1.66 8.47 1.12
CA GLU A 191 -0.49 7.99 0.38
C GLU A 191 -0.08 9.05 -0.65
N THR A 192 0.57 10.11 -0.17
CA THR A 192 0.80 11.29 -1.00
C THR A 192 1.89 11.07 -2.04
N PHE A 193 3.05 10.55 -1.61
CA PHE A 193 4.28 10.77 -2.36
C PHE A 193 4.74 9.60 -3.23
N GLY A 194 4.07 8.45 -3.20
CA GLY A 194 4.35 7.39 -4.16
C GLY A 194 5.79 6.90 -4.08
N ASP A 195 6.52 7.00 -5.20
CA ASP A 195 7.94 6.63 -5.31
C ASP A 195 8.90 7.75 -4.86
N HIS A 196 8.38 8.93 -4.49
CA HIS A 196 9.19 10.04 -4.01
C HIS A 196 9.40 9.88 -2.50
N THR A 197 10.64 9.68 -2.04
CA THR A 197 10.96 9.40 -0.62
C THR A 197 11.73 10.52 0.09
N SER A 198 12.02 11.62 -0.60
CA SER A 198 12.80 12.75 -0.06
C SER A 198 11.92 13.93 0.34
N HIS A 199 10.76 13.66 0.94
CA HIS A 199 9.74 14.65 1.29
C HIS A 199 9.63 14.95 2.79
N GLY A 200 10.45 14.29 3.63
CA GLY A 200 10.39 14.46 5.08
C GLY A 200 9.53 13.37 5.72
N THR A 201 8.80 13.72 6.78
CA THR A 201 8.01 12.77 7.57
C THR A 201 6.56 13.20 7.79
N ASP A 202 6.08 14.19 7.03
CA ASP A 202 4.78 14.82 7.21
C ASP A 202 3.67 14.16 6.38
N HIS A 203 4.05 13.20 5.55
CA HIS A 203 3.21 12.45 4.63
C HIS A 203 3.70 11.01 4.47
N LEU A 204 2.85 10.14 3.94
CA LEU A 204 3.22 8.77 3.58
C LEU A 204 3.66 8.67 2.11
N ASP A 205 4.44 7.63 1.84
CA ASP A 205 4.88 7.18 0.53
C ASP A 205 4.79 5.66 0.42
N LEU A 206 5.11 5.07 -0.74
CA LEU A 206 5.07 3.62 -0.93
C LEU A 206 6.11 2.84 -0.10
N GLY A 207 7.06 3.51 0.56
CA GLY A 207 7.99 2.89 1.50
C GLY A 207 7.45 2.83 2.93
N THR A 208 6.70 3.85 3.34
CA THR A 208 6.20 4.03 4.72
C THR A 208 4.75 3.60 4.91
N PHE A 209 3.91 3.68 3.87
CA PHE A 209 2.52 3.20 3.87
C PHE A 209 2.36 1.75 4.35
N PRO A 210 3.11 0.74 3.83
CA PRO A 210 2.93 -0.63 4.27
C PRO A 210 3.29 -0.84 5.74
N ASP A 211 4.29 -0.12 6.27
CA ASP A 211 4.65 -0.18 7.68
C ASP A 211 3.54 0.43 8.56
N GLN A 212 2.98 1.58 8.16
CA GLN A 212 1.85 2.17 8.87
C GLN A 212 0.64 1.21 8.91
N LEU A 213 0.36 0.54 7.80
CA LEU A 213 -0.72 -0.44 7.73
C LEU A 213 -0.46 -1.66 8.63
N ARG A 214 0.78 -2.16 8.66
CA ARG A 214 1.22 -3.22 9.58
C ARG A 214 1.03 -2.82 11.04
N ARG A 215 1.42 -1.60 11.42
CA ARG A 215 1.23 -1.07 12.78
C ARG A 215 -0.24 -0.97 13.18
N LEU A 216 -1.11 -0.50 12.28
CA LEU A 216 -2.56 -0.47 12.52
C LEU A 216 -3.18 -1.87 12.64
N ARG A 217 -2.68 -2.85 11.89
CA ARG A 217 -3.09 -4.27 12.03
C ARG A 217 -2.66 -4.87 13.35
N ALA A 218 -1.43 -4.60 13.78
CA ALA A 218 -0.87 -5.14 15.02
C ALA A 218 -1.69 -4.76 16.25
N VAL A 219 -2.30 -3.57 16.25
CA VAL A 219 -3.19 -3.11 17.34
C VAL A 219 -4.67 -3.42 17.10
N GLY A 220 -5.03 -4.13 16.03
CA GLY A 220 -6.43 -4.48 15.71
C GLY A 220 -7.29 -3.30 15.25
N ALA A 221 -6.69 -2.18 14.82
CA ALA A 221 -7.40 -1.06 14.21
C ALA A 221 -7.86 -1.43 12.79
N VAL A 222 -7.00 -2.10 12.03
CA VAL A 222 -7.28 -2.65 10.70
C VAL A 222 -7.41 -4.17 10.81
N THR A 223 -8.51 -4.71 10.31
CA THR A 223 -8.80 -6.16 10.31
C THR A 223 -8.96 -6.68 8.88
N PRO A 224 -9.06 -8.00 8.67
CA PRO A 224 -9.40 -8.56 7.36
C PRO A 224 -10.77 -8.11 6.82
N ALA A 225 -11.64 -7.53 7.66
CA ALA A 225 -12.94 -6.99 7.25
C ALA A 225 -12.89 -5.49 6.87
N THR A 226 -11.79 -4.80 7.19
CA THR A 226 -11.63 -3.36 6.97
C THR A 226 -11.40 -3.06 5.49
N ASP A 227 -12.12 -2.08 4.96
CA ASP A 227 -11.86 -1.51 3.64
C ASP A 227 -10.83 -0.38 3.76
N VAL A 228 -9.61 -0.63 3.30
CA VAL A 228 -8.52 0.35 3.33
C VAL A 228 -8.41 1.04 1.98
N VAL A 229 -8.67 2.35 1.96
CA VAL A 229 -8.64 3.17 0.75
C VAL A 229 -7.51 4.18 0.89
N ALA A 230 -6.57 4.13 -0.06
CA ALA A 230 -5.52 5.14 -0.14
C ALA A 230 -6.10 6.45 -0.70
N VAL A 231 -5.84 7.56 -0.02
CA VAL A 231 -6.32 8.91 -0.36
C VAL A 231 -5.16 9.91 -0.39
N HIS A 232 -5.45 11.16 -0.73
CA HIS A 232 -4.47 12.23 -0.87
C HIS A 232 -3.36 11.94 -1.89
N LEU A 233 -3.73 11.25 -2.98
CA LEU A 233 -2.79 10.72 -3.97
C LEU A 233 -2.24 11.82 -4.88
N SER A 234 -0.94 12.10 -4.81
CA SER A 234 -0.30 13.08 -5.71
C SER A 234 0.16 12.46 -7.03
N HIS A 235 0.50 13.32 -7.99
CA HIS A 235 1.12 12.91 -9.24
C HIS A 235 2.53 12.29 -9.12
N ARG A 236 3.12 12.25 -7.91
CA ARG A 236 4.36 11.50 -7.61
C ARG A 236 4.13 10.00 -7.57
N ASN A 237 2.89 9.58 -7.46
CA ASN A 237 2.51 8.20 -7.61
C ASN A 237 2.74 7.66 -9.03
N PRO A 238 3.07 6.37 -9.15
CA PRO A 238 3.10 5.73 -10.45
C PRO A 238 1.69 5.74 -11.08
N PRO A 239 1.57 5.46 -12.40
CA PRO A 239 0.26 5.39 -13.05
C PRO A 239 -0.73 4.51 -12.29
N ALA A 240 -2.01 4.89 -12.24
CA ALA A 240 -3.01 4.32 -11.33
C ALA A 240 -3.08 2.78 -11.30
N ALA A 241 -2.88 2.09 -12.43
CA ALA A 241 -2.86 0.63 -12.47
C ALA A 241 -1.67 0.02 -11.70
N GLU A 242 -0.50 0.64 -11.80
CA GLU A 242 0.70 0.25 -11.05
C GLU A 242 0.50 0.52 -9.55
N LEU A 243 -0.02 1.70 -9.20
CA LEU A 243 -0.33 2.07 -7.82
C LEU A 243 -1.33 1.10 -7.19
N GLY A 244 -2.45 0.85 -7.87
CA GLY A 244 -3.48 -0.08 -7.41
C GLY A 244 -2.96 -1.50 -7.22
N ARG A 245 -2.04 -1.98 -8.06
CA ARG A 245 -1.40 -3.29 -7.86
C ARG A 245 -0.54 -3.34 -6.60
N ARG A 246 0.27 -2.29 -6.35
CA ARG A 246 1.15 -2.23 -5.18
C ARG A 246 0.36 -2.15 -3.88
N LEU A 247 -0.59 -1.23 -3.80
CA LEU A 247 -1.48 -1.10 -2.64
C LEU A 247 -2.33 -2.37 -2.44
N GLY A 248 -2.79 -2.99 -3.54
CA GLY A 248 -3.53 -4.25 -3.52
C GLY A 248 -2.75 -5.38 -2.88
N ALA A 249 -1.43 -5.45 -3.08
CA ALA A 249 -0.57 -6.43 -2.41
C ALA A 249 -0.61 -6.31 -0.87
N TRP A 250 -0.92 -5.13 -0.36
CA TRP A 250 -1.03 -4.86 1.06
C TRP A 250 -2.46 -4.89 1.56
N GLY A 251 -3.45 -5.18 0.73
CA GLY A 251 -4.88 -5.14 1.12
C GLY A 251 -5.44 -3.71 1.21
N ALA A 252 -4.87 -2.77 0.47
CA ALA A 252 -5.43 -1.44 0.26
C ALA A 252 -5.81 -1.25 -1.22
N ARG A 253 -6.69 -0.30 -1.52
CA ARG A 253 -7.10 -0.01 -2.90
C ARG A 253 -7.16 1.49 -3.17
N VAL A 254 -7.06 1.83 -4.45
CA VAL A 254 -7.40 3.15 -4.97
C VAL A 254 -8.82 3.14 -5.50
N VAL A 255 -9.54 4.24 -5.34
CA VAL A 255 -10.88 4.45 -5.91
C VAL A 255 -10.89 5.71 -6.75
N ASP A 256 -11.82 5.85 -7.67
CA ASP A 256 -12.01 7.11 -8.40
C ASP A 256 -12.90 8.06 -7.57
N ASP A 257 -12.80 9.37 -7.81
CA ASP A 257 -13.68 10.35 -7.19
C ASP A 257 -15.16 10.06 -7.49
N GLY A 258 -16.03 10.34 -6.52
CA GLY A 258 -17.45 9.98 -6.53
C GLY A 258 -17.74 8.54 -6.11
N THR A 259 -16.72 7.71 -5.85
CA THR A 259 -16.95 6.34 -5.37
C THR A 259 -17.64 6.35 -4.01
N THR A 260 -18.75 5.63 -3.90
CA THR A 260 -19.39 5.34 -2.61
C THR A 260 -18.77 4.08 -2.00
N LEU A 261 -18.18 4.22 -0.83
CA LEU A 261 -17.67 3.14 -0.01
C LEU A 261 -18.81 2.51 0.80
N GLY A 262 -18.75 1.19 0.92
CA GLY A 262 -19.56 0.40 1.84
C GLY A 262 -18.67 -0.64 2.52
N ALA A 263 -19.22 -1.42 3.44
CA ALA A 263 -18.49 -2.48 4.16
C ALA A 263 -18.11 -3.65 3.21
N LYS A 264 -17.12 -3.41 2.33
CA LYS A 264 -16.49 -4.42 1.47
C LYS A 264 -15.00 -4.39 1.75
N ALA A 265 -14.56 -5.33 2.57
CA ALA A 265 -13.14 -5.53 2.83
C ALA A 265 -12.36 -5.67 1.52
N THR A 266 -11.19 -5.05 1.45
CA THR A 266 -10.24 -5.32 0.37
C THR A 266 -9.53 -6.64 0.69
N PRO A 267 -9.71 -7.72 -0.10
CA PRO A 267 -9.05 -8.99 0.18
C PRO A 267 -7.54 -8.80 0.11
N VAL A 268 -6.82 -9.17 1.16
CA VAL A 268 -5.36 -9.30 1.09
C VAL A 268 -5.06 -10.48 0.16
N PRO A 269 -4.21 -10.33 -0.87
CA PRO A 269 -3.83 -11.44 -1.74
C PRO A 269 -3.25 -12.58 -0.91
N ARG A 270 -3.92 -13.73 -0.96
CA ARG A 270 -3.44 -14.99 -0.39
C ARG A 270 -2.90 -15.84 -1.54
N GLY A 271 -1.90 -16.66 -1.24
CA GLY A 271 -1.40 -17.66 -2.18
C GLY A 271 0.07 -17.46 -2.54
N ARG A 272 0.43 -18.04 -3.68
CA ARG A 272 1.78 -18.23 -4.20
C ARG A 272 2.03 -17.32 -5.37
N THR A 273 3.08 -16.51 -5.25
CA THR A 273 3.52 -15.59 -6.28
C THR A 273 4.93 -15.96 -6.74
N LEU A 274 5.09 -16.16 -8.05
CA LEU A 274 6.41 -16.33 -8.66
C LEU A 274 6.83 -15.05 -9.39
N VAL A 275 7.97 -14.48 -9.03
CA VAL A 275 8.55 -13.28 -9.66
C VAL A 275 9.71 -13.69 -10.57
N LEU A 276 9.50 -13.55 -11.87
CA LEU A 276 10.42 -13.88 -12.97
C LEU A 276 11.07 -12.63 -13.57
N GLY A 277 12.18 -12.82 -14.28
CA GLY A 277 12.86 -11.76 -15.02
C GLY A 277 14.38 -11.90 -15.07
N GLY A 278 15.05 -11.01 -15.81
CA GLY A 278 16.50 -11.03 -15.98
C GLY A 278 17.30 -10.61 -14.74
N ALA A 279 18.62 -10.81 -14.75
CA ALA A 279 19.50 -10.30 -13.69
C ALA A 279 19.36 -8.76 -13.58
N ARG A 280 19.36 -8.24 -12.34
CA ARG A 280 19.20 -6.80 -12.04
C ARG A 280 17.90 -6.16 -12.59
N SER A 281 16.87 -6.95 -12.89
CA SER A 281 15.61 -6.41 -13.40
C SER A 281 14.69 -5.81 -12.35
N GLY A 282 14.99 -5.93 -11.05
CA GLY A 282 14.15 -5.43 -9.94
C GLY A 282 13.30 -6.50 -9.24
N LYS A 283 13.52 -7.80 -9.51
CA LYS A 283 12.72 -8.90 -8.94
C LYS A 283 12.71 -8.97 -7.42
N SER A 284 13.89 -8.86 -6.78
CA SER A 284 13.99 -8.93 -5.32
C SER A 284 13.24 -7.79 -4.66
N THR A 285 13.41 -6.56 -5.16
CA THR A 285 12.63 -5.39 -4.70
C THR A 285 11.13 -5.56 -4.90
N CYS A 286 10.70 -6.14 -6.03
CA CYS A 286 9.30 -6.49 -6.26
C CYS A 286 8.81 -7.55 -5.27
N ALA A 287 9.59 -8.59 -5.00
CA ALA A 287 9.20 -9.66 -4.09
C ALA A 287 9.10 -9.16 -2.64
N GLU A 288 10.06 -8.32 -2.22
CA GLU A 288 10.08 -7.70 -0.90
C GLU A 288 8.88 -6.75 -0.73
N SER A 289 8.56 -5.94 -1.75
CA SER A 289 7.43 -5.02 -1.68
C SER A 289 6.08 -5.74 -1.54
N LEU A 290 5.91 -6.93 -2.12
CA LEU A 290 4.67 -7.70 -1.97
C LEU A 290 4.36 -8.10 -0.52
N LEU A 291 5.38 -8.20 0.34
CA LEU A 291 5.24 -8.60 1.75
C LEU A 291 5.53 -7.46 2.74
N ALA A 292 5.70 -6.23 2.26
CA ALA A 292 6.14 -5.10 3.11
C ALA A 292 5.18 -4.76 4.26
N ALA A 293 3.90 -5.12 4.14
CA ALA A 293 2.88 -4.87 5.17
C ALA A 293 2.65 -6.07 6.12
N GLU A 294 3.48 -7.11 6.02
CA GLU A 294 3.41 -8.34 6.84
C GLU A 294 4.41 -8.26 8.01
N ASP A 295 4.00 -8.76 9.18
CA ASP A 295 4.75 -8.62 10.42
C ASP A 295 5.78 -9.74 10.68
N ASP A 296 5.49 -10.97 10.22
CA ASP A 296 6.30 -12.18 10.48
C ASP A 296 6.72 -12.87 9.17
N VAL A 297 7.52 -12.17 8.36
CA VAL A 297 8.04 -12.73 7.10
C VAL A 297 9.31 -13.54 7.36
N THR A 298 9.33 -14.77 6.85
CA THR A 298 10.54 -15.59 6.74
C THR A 298 11.20 -15.37 5.39
N TYR A 299 12.33 -14.66 5.37
CA TYR A 299 13.19 -14.51 4.21
C TYR A 299 14.13 -15.72 4.10
N VAL A 300 14.04 -16.46 3.00
CA VAL A 300 14.84 -17.65 2.71
C VAL A 300 15.91 -17.30 1.70
N ALA A 301 17.15 -17.22 2.19
CA ALA A 301 18.31 -16.99 1.36
C ALA A 301 18.90 -18.34 0.91
N THR A 302 18.87 -18.60 -0.39
CA THR A 302 19.42 -19.83 -0.99
C THR A 302 20.84 -19.65 -1.53
N ALA A 303 21.35 -18.41 -1.46
CA ALA A 303 22.66 -18.03 -1.93
C ALA A 303 23.80 -18.77 -1.21
N TYR A 304 25.00 -18.78 -1.81
CA TYR A 304 26.20 -19.25 -1.13
C TYR A 304 26.50 -18.37 0.10
N PRO A 305 27.14 -18.93 1.14
CA PRO A 305 27.71 -18.11 2.22
C PRO A 305 28.60 -17.00 1.67
N ALA A 306 28.80 -15.95 2.46
CA ALA A 306 29.79 -14.93 2.14
C ALA A 306 31.18 -15.48 2.46
N ASP A 307 31.79 -16.23 1.54
CA ASP A 307 33.14 -16.75 1.67
C ASP A 307 34.07 -16.25 0.56
N HIS A 308 35.23 -15.74 0.97
CA HIS A 308 36.45 -15.42 0.21
C HIS A 308 36.37 -14.52 -1.05
N ASP A 309 35.19 -14.11 -1.51
CA ASP A 309 34.99 -13.11 -2.56
C ASP A 309 34.42 -11.82 -1.95
N ASP A 310 35.18 -10.74 -2.02
CA ASP A 310 34.83 -9.43 -1.46
C ASP A 310 33.62 -8.79 -2.17
N GLU A 311 33.48 -8.99 -3.48
CA GLU A 311 32.35 -8.49 -4.26
C GLU A 311 31.06 -9.22 -3.87
N TRP A 312 31.14 -10.54 -3.74
CA TRP A 312 30.03 -11.36 -3.28
C TRP A 312 29.63 -11.04 -1.83
N SER A 313 30.62 -10.89 -0.95
CA SER A 313 30.41 -10.56 0.46
C SER A 313 29.76 -9.18 0.63
N GLU A 314 30.19 -8.19 -0.14
CA GLU A 314 29.57 -6.86 -0.22
C GLU A 314 28.11 -6.94 -0.66
N ARG A 315 27.83 -7.73 -1.69
CA ARG A 315 26.48 -7.92 -2.21
C ARG A 315 25.56 -8.57 -1.17
N VAL A 316 26.02 -9.62 -0.49
CA VAL A 316 25.26 -10.27 0.59
C VAL A 316 24.98 -9.27 1.73
N ARG A 317 25.97 -8.46 2.11
CA ARG A 317 25.81 -7.46 3.17
C ARG A 317 24.78 -6.39 2.81
N ARG A 318 24.83 -5.86 1.58
CA ARG A 318 23.86 -4.89 1.09
C ARG A 318 22.44 -5.47 1.08
N HIS A 319 22.30 -6.71 0.63
CA HIS A 319 21.01 -7.39 0.63
C HIS A 319 20.48 -7.56 2.06
N ARG A 320 21.31 -8.01 3.00
CA ARG A 320 20.92 -8.13 4.41
C ARG A 320 20.50 -6.79 5.02
N ALA A 321 21.21 -5.70 4.71
CA ALA A 321 20.90 -4.36 5.22
C ALA A 321 19.61 -3.74 4.66
N GLN A 322 19.14 -4.20 3.49
CA GLN A 322 17.90 -3.72 2.86
C GLN A 322 16.65 -4.39 3.42
N ARG A 323 16.79 -5.51 4.14
CA ARG A 323 15.65 -6.25 4.68
C ARG A 323 15.05 -5.53 5.89
N PRO A 324 13.72 -5.53 6.03
CA PRO A 324 13.09 -5.02 7.24
C PRO A 324 13.60 -5.77 8.49
N GLY A 325 13.92 -5.03 9.55
CA GLY A 325 14.49 -5.63 10.78
C GLY A 325 13.56 -6.57 11.54
N HIS A 326 12.25 -6.50 11.28
CA HIS A 326 11.24 -7.40 11.84
C HIS A 326 11.14 -8.74 11.08
N TRP A 327 11.81 -8.89 9.92
CA TRP A 327 11.82 -10.13 9.16
C TRP A 327 12.89 -11.11 9.68
N ARG A 328 12.53 -12.39 9.71
CA ARG A 328 13.49 -13.46 10.04
C ARG A 328 14.20 -13.93 8.77
N THR A 329 15.52 -13.95 8.77
CA THR A 329 16.30 -14.60 7.70
C THR A 329 16.65 -16.04 8.07
N VAL A 330 16.47 -16.97 7.14
CA VAL A 330 16.93 -18.37 7.22
C VAL A 330 17.76 -18.69 5.98
N GLU A 331 18.95 -19.26 6.18
CA GLU A 331 19.82 -19.75 5.11
C GLU A 331 19.65 -21.27 5.00
N THR A 332 18.97 -21.73 3.94
CA THR A 332 18.70 -23.15 3.74
C THR A 332 18.48 -23.47 2.27
N LEU A 333 18.74 -24.73 1.91
CA LEU A 333 18.35 -25.32 0.63
C LEU A 333 17.18 -26.29 0.77
N ASP A 334 16.82 -26.66 1.99
CA ASP A 334 15.69 -27.55 2.29
C ASP A 334 14.38 -26.75 2.27
N LEU A 335 14.02 -26.32 1.06
CA LEU A 335 12.79 -25.57 0.82
C LEU A 335 11.56 -26.47 1.05
N ALA A 336 11.64 -27.76 0.72
CA ALA A 336 10.52 -28.68 0.88
C ALA A 336 10.11 -28.85 2.35
N ALA A 337 11.06 -29.04 3.27
CA ALA A 337 10.76 -29.11 4.70
C ALA A 337 10.15 -27.81 5.21
N LEU A 338 10.71 -26.66 4.80
CA LEU A 338 10.21 -25.35 5.25
C LEU A 338 8.79 -25.05 4.75
N LEU A 339 8.48 -25.45 3.51
CA LEU A 339 7.15 -25.27 2.91
C LEU A 339 6.10 -26.23 3.47
N SER A 340 6.54 -27.40 3.97
CA SER A 340 5.68 -28.40 4.61
C SER A 340 5.31 -28.07 6.05
N THR A 341 5.95 -27.07 6.65
CA THR A 341 5.61 -26.56 7.98
C THR A 341 4.70 -25.35 7.88
N ASP A 342 3.65 -25.33 8.71
CA ASP A 342 2.81 -24.13 8.88
C ASP A 342 3.63 -22.96 9.42
N GLY A 343 3.28 -21.73 9.03
CA GLY A 343 3.95 -20.53 9.50
C GLY A 343 3.48 -19.26 8.80
N GLY A 344 4.10 -18.12 9.16
CA GLY A 344 3.84 -16.83 8.53
C GLY A 344 4.28 -16.77 7.06
N PRO A 345 4.12 -15.61 6.39
CA PRO A 345 4.55 -15.43 5.01
C PRO A 345 6.03 -15.77 4.78
N LEU A 346 6.37 -16.19 3.55
CA LEU A 346 7.73 -16.61 3.22
C LEU A 346 8.16 -16.08 1.85
N LEU A 347 9.39 -15.58 1.78
CA LEU A 347 10.04 -15.09 0.57
C LEU A 347 11.29 -15.92 0.24
N VAL A 348 11.32 -16.58 -0.92
CA VAL A 348 12.50 -17.32 -1.42
C VAL A 348 13.29 -16.45 -2.40
N ASP A 349 14.52 -16.07 -2.05
CA ASP A 349 15.47 -15.39 -2.95
C ASP A 349 16.79 -16.18 -3.00
N CYS A 350 17.02 -17.00 -4.03
CA CYS A 350 16.14 -17.28 -5.17
C CYS A 350 16.18 -18.74 -5.63
N LEU A 351 15.17 -19.15 -6.40
CA LEU A 351 15.11 -20.49 -7.00
C LEU A 351 16.27 -20.76 -7.97
N THR A 352 16.87 -19.70 -8.52
CA THR A 352 18.03 -19.83 -9.39
C THR A 352 19.24 -20.35 -8.64
N LEU A 353 19.59 -19.71 -7.52
CA LEU A 353 20.72 -20.15 -6.68
C LEU A 353 20.42 -21.46 -5.96
N TRP A 354 19.15 -21.71 -5.64
CA TRP A 354 18.73 -23.02 -5.15
C TRP A 354 19.09 -24.12 -6.16
N LEU A 355 18.66 -23.98 -7.42
CA LEU A 355 18.95 -25.00 -8.44
C LEU A 355 20.46 -25.13 -8.70
N THR A 356 21.19 -24.02 -8.74
CA THR A 356 22.66 -24.04 -8.86
C THR A 356 23.28 -24.92 -7.77
N ARG A 357 22.85 -24.76 -6.52
CA ARG A 357 23.40 -25.52 -5.38
C ARG A 357 22.90 -26.96 -5.31
N VAL A 358 21.71 -27.25 -5.83
CA VAL A 358 21.23 -28.62 -6.03
C VAL A 358 22.09 -29.34 -7.07
N LEU A 359 22.47 -28.67 -8.16
CA LEU A 359 23.41 -29.22 -9.14
C LEU A 359 24.79 -29.46 -8.53
N ASP A 360 25.33 -28.54 -7.73
CA ASP A 360 26.61 -28.75 -7.03
C ASP A 360 26.57 -30.00 -6.15
N ARG A 361 25.53 -30.13 -5.32
CA ARG A 361 25.36 -31.22 -4.36
C ARG A 361 25.41 -32.59 -5.01
N HIS A 362 24.80 -32.72 -6.20
CA HIS A 362 24.71 -33.99 -6.93
C HIS A 362 25.77 -34.14 -8.03
N GLY A 363 26.73 -33.21 -8.15
CA GLY A 363 27.74 -33.23 -9.22
C GLY A 363 27.16 -33.01 -10.61
N GLY A 364 25.98 -32.39 -10.74
CA GLY A 364 25.23 -32.25 -11.98
C GLY A 364 25.84 -31.33 -13.05
N TRP A 365 26.99 -30.70 -12.74
CA TRP A 365 27.77 -29.95 -13.73
C TRP A 365 28.66 -30.85 -14.59
N ASP A 366 29.07 -32.00 -14.07
CA ASP A 366 29.86 -33.00 -14.77
C ASP A 366 28.97 -33.87 -15.67
N ASP A 367 29.40 -34.13 -16.90
CA ASP A 367 28.58 -34.82 -17.90
C ASP A 367 28.42 -36.32 -17.62
N GLU A 368 29.46 -36.97 -17.07
CA GLU A 368 29.43 -38.39 -16.71
C GLU A 368 28.52 -38.62 -15.50
N THR A 369 28.69 -37.80 -14.45
CA THR A 369 27.88 -37.85 -13.25
C THR A 369 26.41 -37.52 -13.54
N TRP A 370 26.16 -36.56 -14.45
CA TRP A 370 24.82 -36.24 -14.92
C TRP A 370 24.11 -37.44 -15.54
N ALA A 371 24.76 -38.11 -16.50
CA ALA A 371 24.20 -39.26 -17.21
C ALA A 371 24.00 -40.48 -16.29
N GLY A 372 24.82 -40.62 -15.25
CA GLY A 372 24.72 -41.71 -14.29
C GLY A 372 23.62 -41.53 -13.25
N THR A 373 23.76 -40.53 -12.38
CA THR A 373 22.97 -40.40 -11.15
C THR A 373 22.35 -39.02 -10.94
N ALA A 374 23.04 -37.94 -11.34
CA ALA A 374 22.62 -36.60 -10.95
C ALA A 374 21.29 -36.17 -11.59
N GLU A 375 21.00 -36.59 -12.83
CA GLU A 375 19.73 -36.22 -13.49
C GLU A 375 18.51 -36.65 -12.67
N LYS A 376 18.50 -37.90 -12.20
CA LYS A 376 17.40 -38.44 -11.38
C LYS A 376 17.33 -37.78 -10.01
N ALA A 377 18.47 -37.51 -9.38
CA ALA A 377 18.53 -36.89 -8.06
C ALA A 377 18.05 -35.43 -8.10
N VAL A 378 18.48 -34.66 -9.10
CA VAL A 378 18.03 -33.27 -9.31
C VAL A 378 16.54 -33.22 -9.67
N ALA A 379 16.06 -34.15 -10.52
CA ALA A 379 14.64 -34.24 -10.83
C ALA A 379 13.80 -34.51 -9.58
N ALA A 380 14.25 -35.41 -8.69
CA ALA A 380 13.57 -35.71 -7.44
C ALA A 380 13.49 -34.48 -6.50
N GLU A 381 14.56 -33.71 -6.34
CA GLU A 381 14.51 -32.48 -5.53
C GLU A 381 13.58 -31.41 -6.13
N ILE A 382 13.50 -31.31 -7.47
CA ILE A 382 12.53 -30.43 -8.13
C ILE A 382 11.09 -30.91 -7.89
N ASP A 383 10.86 -32.23 -7.99
CA ASP A 383 9.54 -32.83 -7.74
C ASP A 383 9.07 -32.56 -6.31
N GLU A 384 9.97 -32.72 -5.34
CA GLU A 384 9.72 -32.47 -3.93
C GLU A 384 9.40 -30.99 -3.68
N LEU A 385 10.21 -30.07 -4.21
CA LEU A 385 9.95 -28.62 -4.10
C LEU A 385 8.59 -28.24 -4.69
N VAL A 386 8.26 -28.74 -5.88
CA VAL A 386 6.98 -28.41 -6.55
C VAL A 386 5.80 -28.97 -5.77
N ALA A 387 5.92 -30.19 -5.22
CA ALA A 387 4.89 -30.77 -4.37
C ALA A 387 4.69 -29.95 -3.08
N ALA A 388 5.78 -29.53 -2.42
CA ALA A 388 5.71 -28.71 -1.22
C ALA A 388 5.15 -27.30 -1.51
N TRP A 389 5.52 -26.70 -2.64
CA TRP A 389 4.98 -25.43 -3.11
C TRP A 389 3.47 -25.53 -3.32
N ARG A 390 2.97 -26.57 -4.00
CA ARG A 390 1.53 -26.80 -4.17
C ARG A 390 0.80 -26.99 -2.84
N GLY A 391 1.43 -27.70 -1.90
CA GLY A 391 0.79 -28.11 -0.63
C GLY A 391 0.73 -27.03 0.43
N THR A 392 1.55 -25.97 0.34
CA THR A 392 1.61 -24.96 1.41
C THR A 392 0.39 -24.03 1.42
N SER A 393 -0.09 -23.71 2.62
CA SER A 393 -1.15 -22.73 2.88
C SER A 393 -0.61 -21.32 3.13
N ARG A 394 0.72 -21.19 3.25
CA ARG A 394 1.43 -19.95 3.54
C ARG A 394 1.27 -18.97 2.39
N ARG A 395 1.33 -17.67 2.70
CA ARG A 395 1.56 -16.65 1.68
C ARG A 395 3.01 -16.74 1.20
N MET A 396 3.21 -16.99 -0.08
CA MET A 396 4.52 -17.34 -0.64
C MET A 396 4.91 -16.38 -1.77
N VAL A 397 6.16 -15.92 -1.74
CA VAL A 397 6.77 -15.21 -2.86
C VAL A 397 8.10 -15.86 -3.20
N ALA A 398 8.33 -16.24 -4.45
CA ALA A 398 9.61 -16.78 -4.91
C ALA A 398 10.19 -15.93 -6.03
N VAL A 399 11.48 -15.68 -5.99
CA VAL A 399 12.23 -15.02 -7.06
C VAL A 399 12.92 -16.08 -7.91
N SER A 400 12.86 -15.93 -9.23
CA SER A 400 13.66 -16.73 -10.16
C SER A 400 14.10 -15.93 -11.38
N ASN A 401 15.28 -16.25 -11.91
CA ASN A 401 15.77 -15.68 -13.15
C ASN A 401 15.16 -16.41 -14.35
N GLU A 402 14.74 -15.64 -15.35
CA GLU A 402 14.39 -16.19 -16.67
C GLU A 402 15.62 -16.23 -17.56
N VAL A 403 16.37 -17.32 -17.46
CA VAL A 403 17.63 -17.53 -18.18
C VAL A 403 17.43 -17.93 -19.63
N GLY A 404 16.24 -18.41 -20.02
CA GLY A 404 15.93 -18.86 -21.37
C GLY A 404 15.92 -17.72 -22.40
N GLN A 405 15.77 -16.47 -21.95
CA GLN A 405 15.83 -15.28 -22.80
C GLN A 405 17.27 -14.75 -23.03
N GLY A 406 18.28 -15.41 -22.46
CA GLY A 406 19.69 -15.09 -22.66
C GLY A 406 20.33 -15.75 -23.88
N VAL A 407 21.65 -15.56 -24.04
CA VAL A 407 22.45 -16.24 -25.08
C VAL A 407 22.50 -17.74 -24.81
N VAL A 408 22.45 -18.55 -25.87
CA VAL A 408 22.66 -20.00 -25.77
C VAL A 408 24.04 -20.30 -25.18
N PRO A 409 24.15 -21.00 -24.05
CA PRO A 409 25.44 -21.29 -23.45
C PRO A 409 26.32 -22.18 -24.35
N ALA A 410 27.62 -21.89 -24.37
CA ALA A 410 28.60 -22.64 -25.16
C ALA A 410 28.84 -24.05 -24.60
N SER A 411 28.81 -24.22 -23.28
CA SER A 411 29.00 -25.51 -22.61
C SER A 411 27.71 -26.36 -22.57
N ALA A 412 27.87 -27.68 -22.54
CA ALA A 412 26.76 -28.62 -22.36
C ALA A 412 26.07 -28.40 -21.01
N SER A 413 26.85 -28.27 -19.94
CA SER A 413 26.37 -27.97 -18.58
C SER A 413 25.61 -26.65 -18.49
N GLY A 414 26.03 -25.61 -19.23
CA GLY A 414 25.31 -24.35 -19.30
C GLY A 414 23.94 -24.49 -19.97
N ARG A 415 23.87 -25.21 -21.10
CA ARG A 415 22.58 -25.51 -21.78
C ARG A 415 21.66 -26.32 -20.88
N ARG A 416 22.20 -27.32 -20.18
CA ARG A 416 21.47 -28.12 -19.18
C ARG A 416 20.87 -27.24 -18.09
N PHE A 417 21.67 -26.36 -17.47
CA PHE A 417 21.18 -25.45 -16.44
C PHE A 417 20.06 -24.54 -16.95
N ARG A 418 20.24 -23.93 -18.13
CA ARG A 418 19.21 -23.12 -18.77
C ARG A 418 17.91 -23.89 -18.95
N ASP A 419 17.98 -25.11 -19.48
CA ASP A 419 16.81 -25.94 -19.76
C ASP A 419 16.12 -26.42 -18.46
N LEU A 420 16.89 -26.74 -17.41
CA LEU A 420 16.36 -27.09 -16.09
C LEU A 420 15.68 -25.88 -15.42
N MET A 421 16.28 -24.70 -15.47
CA MET A 421 15.67 -23.47 -14.95
C MET A 421 14.34 -23.18 -15.65
N GLY A 422 14.27 -23.32 -16.97
CA GLY A 422 13.02 -23.16 -17.72
C GLY A 422 11.93 -24.14 -17.26
N ARG A 423 12.28 -25.43 -17.07
CA ARG A 423 11.36 -26.44 -16.55
C ARG A 423 10.93 -26.16 -15.11
N LEU A 424 11.86 -25.77 -14.23
CA LEU A 424 11.56 -25.42 -12.85
C LEU A 424 10.60 -24.22 -12.78
N ASN A 425 10.92 -23.13 -13.50
CA ASN A 425 10.08 -21.94 -13.56
C ASN A 425 8.68 -22.28 -14.06
N ALA A 426 8.54 -23.04 -15.15
CA ALA A 426 7.25 -23.43 -15.70
C ALA A 426 6.42 -24.26 -14.71
N ARG A 427 7.05 -25.18 -13.98
CA ARG A 427 6.37 -26.02 -12.99
C ARG A 427 5.93 -25.24 -11.76
N VAL A 428 6.77 -24.35 -11.22
CA VAL A 428 6.38 -23.51 -10.09
C VAL A 428 5.31 -22.50 -10.49
N ALA A 429 5.40 -21.93 -11.70
CA ALA A 429 4.39 -21.03 -12.26
C ALA A 429 3.01 -21.71 -12.36
N ALA A 430 2.96 -22.97 -12.82
CA ALA A 430 1.71 -23.73 -12.92
C ALA A 430 1.02 -23.98 -11.57
N GLU A 431 1.78 -23.92 -10.48
CA GLU A 431 1.31 -24.10 -9.10
C GLU A 431 1.23 -22.76 -8.33
N SER A 432 1.24 -21.63 -9.04
CA SER A 432 1.18 -20.28 -8.46
C SER A 432 -0.09 -19.55 -8.91
N GLU A 433 -0.78 -18.89 -7.99
CA GLU A 433 -1.94 -18.05 -8.29
C GLU A 433 -1.55 -16.79 -9.08
N ASP A 434 -0.34 -16.28 -8.83
CA ASP A 434 0.18 -15.09 -9.49
C ASP A 434 1.59 -15.35 -10.06
N VAL A 435 1.80 -14.95 -11.32
CA VAL A 435 3.13 -14.93 -11.93
C VAL A 435 3.43 -13.52 -12.42
N LEU A 436 4.52 -12.95 -11.92
CA LEU A 436 4.94 -11.59 -12.19
C LEU A 436 6.23 -11.58 -13.01
N TRP A 437 6.21 -10.87 -14.13
CA TRP A 437 7.39 -10.61 -14.95
C TRP A 437 7.96 -9.23 -14.63
N CYS A 438 9.22 -9.17 -14.23
CA CYS A 438 9.90 -7.92 -13.89
C CYS A 438 11.02 -7.61 -14.89
N THR A 439 10.93 -6.45 -15.56
CA THR A 439 11.92 -5.92 -16.49
C THR A 439 12.13 -4.42 -16.25
N ALA A 440 13.38 -3.97 -16.13
CA ALA A 440 13.72 -2.58 -15.83
C ALA A 440 12.94 -1.97 -14.63
N GLY A 441 12.69 -2.77 -13.59
CA GLY A 441 11.91 -2.39 -12.42
C GLY A 441 10.39 -2.30 -12.65
N ARG A 442 9.91 -2.63 -13.86
CA ARG A 442 8.50 -2.63 -14.23
C ARG A 442 7.95 -4.05 -14.15
N VAL A 443 6.78 -4.18 -13.55
CA VAL A 443 6.14 -5.48 -13.30
C VAL A 443 4.91 -5.62 -14.18
N THR A 444 4.77 -6.79 -14.81
CA THR A 444 3.58 -7.21 -15.55
C THR A 444 3.13 -8.55 -15.00
N ARG A 445 1.82 -8.74 -14.83
CA ARG A 445 1.25 -10.05 -14.50
C ARG A 445 1.14 -10.87 -15.79
N LEU A 446 1.65 -12.11 -15.78
CA LEU A 446 1.63 -13.03 -16.92
C LEU A 446 0.29 -13.75 -17.07
#